data_AF-A0A1H4BX98-F1
#
_entry.id   AF-A0A1H4BX98-F1
#
_cell.length_a   1.000
_cell.length_b   1.000
_cell.length_c   1.000
_cell.angle_alpha   90.00
_cell.angle_beta   90.00
_cell.angle_gamma   90.00
#
_symmetry.space_group_name_H-M   'P 1'
#
loop_
_entity.id
_entity.type
_entity.pdbx_description
1 polymer ?
#
loop_
_entity_poly.entity_id
_entity_poly.type
_entity_poly.pdbx_seq_one_letter_code
_entity_poly.pdbx_strand_id
1 'polypeptide(L)'
;MKKFRVTRILSGALALVTAVTVFTTSAFAGNVRTDQYKRELTAEEKQLISTVFDAKYYANAYLDVLHFYGYDYYKPEADAVLLNHFLDFGIWEERQPNAAFAIDVYATRNGDLRQKYGDDIIAYYVHYASEPKEAGWRVIPTWNDAYAKGATIYSVYDLVSGSTTAIKAGAVPVQTPTYAPNLGIGVTNN
;
A
#
# COMPACT_ATOMS: atom_id res chain seq x y z
N MET A 1 52.98 12.05 -49.71
CA MET A 1 52.46 10.67 -49.56
C MET A 1 53.01 10.06 -48.28
N LYS A 2 52.15 9.48 -47.41
CA LYS A 2 52.46 8.42 -46.41
C LYS A 2 53.43 8.80 -45.26
N LYS A 3 53.21 8.54 -43.96
CA LYS A 3 52.23 7.77 -43.17
C LYS A 3 52.25 8.30 -41.72
N PHE A 4 51.10 8.26 -41.05
CA PHE A 4 51.00 8.34 -39.58
C PHE A 4 51.80 7.22 -38.89
N ARG A 5 52.37 7.52 -37.73
CA ARG A 5 52.54 6.54 -36.64
C ARG A 5 52.17 7.18 -35.31
N VAL A 6 51.06 6.67 -34.77
CA VAL A 6 50.56 6.86 -33.41
C VAL A 6 51.43 6.01 -32.48
N THR A 7 51.89 6.56 -31.36
CA THR A 7 52.33 5.75 -30.22
C THR A 7 51.72 6.31 -28.94
N ARG A 8 50.86 5.50 -28.32
CA ARG A 8 50.21 5.69 -27.01
C ARG A 8 51.17 5.27 -25.89
N ILE A 9 51.20 6.01 -24.78
CA ILE A 9 51.52 5.52 -23.42
C ILE A 9 50.68 6.41 -22.46
N LEU A 10 49.45 6.04 -22.05
CA LEU A 10 49.09 5.35 -20.78
C LEU A 10 50.04 5.73 -19.62
N SER A 11 49.68 6.24 -18.46
CA SER A 11 48.52 6.04 -17.59
C SER A 11 48.76 6.88 -16.32
N GLY A 12 47.70 7.24 -15.58
CA GLY A 12 47.85 7.44 -14.14
C GLY A 12 47.10 8.61 -13.51
N ALA A 13 45.80 8.77 -13.77
CA ALA A 13 44.91 9.43 -12.81
C ALA A 13 43.50 8.84 -12.94
N LEU A 14 43.31 7.64 -12.38
CA LEU A 14 41.98 7.08 -12.17
C LEU A 14 41.36 7.76 -10.94
N ALA A 15 40.86 8.97 -11.13
CA ALA A 15 39.87 9.55 -10.25
C ALA A 15 38.51 9.27 -10.89
N LEU A 16 37.93 8.11 -10.62
CA LEU A 16 36.55 7.83 -10.99
C LEU A 16 35.73 7.57 -9.72
N VAL A 17 35.28 8.70 -9.16
CA VAL A 17 33.94 8.94 -8.63
C VAL A 17 33.27 7.73 -8.00
N THR A 18 33.20 7.75 -6.66
CA THR A 18 32.21 7.03 -5.88
C THR A 18 30.83 7.26 -6.48
N ALA A 19 30.29 6.24 -7.14
CA ALA A 19 28.89 6.19 -7.51
C ALA A 19 28.05 5.97 -6.24
N VAL A 20 27.93 7.02 -5.43
CA VAL A 20 26.69 7.21 -4.67
C VAL A 20 25.69 7.66 -5.72
N THR A 21 25.04 6.69 -6.37
CA THR A 21 23.84 6.97 -7.14
C THR A 21 22.83 7.55 -6.15
N VAL A 22 22.79 8.88 -6.10
CA VAL A 22 21.69 9.66 -5.58
C VAL A 22 20.48 9.15 -6.34
N PHE A 23 19.65 8.33 -5.68
CA PHE A 23 18.32 8.06 -6.19
C PHE A 23 17.66 9.43 -6.36
N THR A 24 17.36 9.73 -7.62
CA THR A 24 16.61 10.88 -8.04
C THR A 24 15.39 11.00 -7.15
N THR A 25 15.25 12.12 -6.43
CA THR A 25 13.96 12.52 -5.88
C THR A 25 13.07 12.87 -7.06
N SER A 26 12.46 11.86 -7.68
CA SER A 26 11.26 12.07 -8.48
C SER A 26 10.23 12.65 -7.52
N ALA A 27 9.88 13.91 -7.75
CA ALA A 27 8.81 14.61 -7.07
C ALA A 27 7.49 13.85 -7.32
N PHE A 28 7.21 12.84 -6.52
CA PHE A 28 5.85 12.50 -6.21
C PHE A 28 5.37 13.63 -5.30
N ALA A 29 4.23 14.24 -5.64
CA ALA A 29 3.47 14.98 -4.65
C ALA A 29 3.02 13.95 -3.61
N GLY A 30 3.92 13.62 -2.68
CA GLY A 30 3.65 12.77 -1.55
C GLY A 30 2.46 13.38 -0.82
N ASN A 31 1.47 12.56 -0.52
CA ASN A 31 0.46 12.99 0.42
C ASN A 31 1.19 13.19 1.75
N VAL A 32 1.21 14.41 2.29
CA VAL A 32 1.95 14.74 3.53
C VAL A 32 1.63 13.76 4.65
N ARG A 33 0.42 13.19 4.66
CA ARG A 33 0.05 12.10 5.56
C ARG A 33 0.88 10.83 5.33
N THR A 34 1.01 10.34 4.10
CA THR A 34 1.73 9.09 3.81
C THR A 34 3.21 9.16 4.19
N ASP A 35 3.83 10.31 3.96
CA ASP A 35 5.25 10.53 4.27
C ASP A 35 5.54 10.46 5.78
N GLN A 36 4.56 10.78 6.63
CA GLN A 36 4.70 10.71 8.08
C GLN A 36 4.77 9.26 8.61
N TYR A 37 4.02 8.34 8.00
CA TYR A 37 3.89 6.95 8.50
C TYR A 37 4.78 5.96 7.76
N LYS A 38 5.26 6.31 6.57
CA LYS A 38 6.07 5.43 5.74
C LYS A 38 7.37 5.03 6.43
N ARG A 39 7.65 3.73 6.45
CA ARG A 39 8.92 3.15 6.89
C ARG A 39 9.31 1.97 6.01
N GLU A 40 10.55 1.53 6.13
CA GLU A 40 10.96 0.26 5.54
C GLU A 40 10.26 -0.91 6.24
N LEU A 41 9.74 -1.84 5.43
CA LEU A 41 9.18 -3.10 5.91
C LEU A 41 10.27 -4.14 6.10
N THR A 42 10.18 -4.94 7.16
CA THR A 42 11.08 -6.08 7.34
C THR A 42 10.81 -7.17 6.31
N ALA A 43 11.74 -8.11 6.14
CA ALA A 43 11.58 -9.21 5.21
C ALA A 43 10.38 -10.09 5.59
N GLU A 44 10.16 -10.30 6.88
CA GLU A 44 9.06 -11.08 7.44
C GLU A 44 7.72 -10.40 7.19
N GLU A 45 7.65 -9.08 7.41
CA GLU A 45 6.45 -8.29 7.11
C GLU A 45 6.10 -8.36 5.62
N LYS A 46 7.08 -8.15 4.74
CA LYS A 46 6.87 -8.27 3.28
C LYS A 46 6.38 -9.67 2.90
N GLN A 47 7.01 -10.72 3.44
CA GLN A 47 6.63 -12.10 3.15
C GLN A 47 5.20 -12.38 3.58
N LEU A 48 4.81 -11.98 4.80
CA LEU A 48 3.49 -12.24 5.34
C LEU A 48 2.42 -11.45 4.60
N ILE A 49 2.62 -10.15 4.38
CA ILE A 49 1.67 -9.29 3.68
C ILE A 49 1.47 -9.74 2.22
N SER A 50 2.51 -10.28 1.58
CA SER A 50 2.40 -10.84 0.22
C SER A 50 1.41 -12.03 0.14
N THR A 51 1.16 -12.74 1.25
CA THR A 51 0.22 -13.88 1.25
C THR A 51 -1.23 -13.49 1.08
N VAL A 52 -1.58 -12.23 1.36
CA VAL A 52 -2.94 -11.69 1.21
C VAL A 52 -3.09 -10.84 -0.04
N PHE A 53 -2.06 -10.75 -0.88
CA PHE A 53 -2.09 -9.95 -2.10
C PHE A 53 -2.69 -10.72 -3.28
N ASP A 54 -3.68 -10.13 -3.95
CA ASP A 54 -4.27 -10.62 -5.20
C ASP A 54 -3.98 -9.61 -6.31
N ALA A 55 -3.02 -9.93 -7.17
CA ALA A 55 -2.58 -9.06 -8.27
C ALA A 55 -3.71 -8.74 -9.25
N LYS A 56 -4.61 -9.70 -9.52
CA LYS A 56 -5.74 -9.50 -10.44
C LYS A 56 -6.76 -8.56 -9.84
N TYR A 57 -7.08 -8.74 -8.56
CA TYR A 57 -7.93 -7.79 -7.84
C TYR A 57 -7.31 -6.39 -7.85
N TYR A 58 -6.04 -6.29 -7.46
CA TYR A 58 -5.33 -5.03 -7.34
C TYR A 58 -5.26 -4.27 -8.66
N ALA A 59 -4.96 -4.96 -9.76
CA ALA A 59 -4.97 -4.38 -11.11
C ALA A 59 -6.33 -3.79 -11.50
N ASN A 60 -7.42 -4.47 -11.16
CA ASN A 60 -8.77 -4.02 -11.50
C ASN A 60 -9.23 -2.86 -10.60
N ALA A 61 -8.84 -2.86 -9.33
CA ALA A 61 -9.16 -1.78 -8.39
C ALA A 61 -8.35 -0.50 -8.68
N TYR A 62 -7.13 -0.65 -9.18
CA TYR A 62 -6.13 0.41 -9.31
C TYR A 62 -5.54 0.46 -10.72
N LEU A 63 -6.40 0.77 -11.70
CA LEU A 63 -6.01 0.89 -13.11
C LEU A 63 -4.91 1.95 -13.34
N ASP A 64 -4.84 2.97 -12.48
CA ASP A 64 -3.77 3.96 -12.48
C ASP A 64 -2.38 3.32 -12.34
N VAL A 65 -2.25 2.36 -11.43
CA VAL A 65 -0.99 1.63 -11.20
C VAL A 65 -0.65 0.76 -12.41
N LEU A 66 -1.65 0.07 -12.95
CA LEU A 66 -1.48 -0.82 -14.09
C LEU A 66 -1.00 -0.04 -15.33
N HIS A 67 -1.65 1.09 -15.62
CA HIS A 67 -1.29 1.99 -16.71
C HIS A 67 0.10 2.61 -16.51
N PHE A 68 0.47 2.96 -15.27
CA PHE A 68 1.79 3.53 -14.96
C PHE A 68 2.94 2.61 -15.42
N TYR A 69 2.76 1.30 -15.29
CA TYR A 69 3.73 0.30 -15.74
C TYR A 69 3.54 -0.15 -17.21
N GLY A 70 2.67 0.53 -17.97
CA GLY A 70 2.48 0.29 -19.40
C GLY A 70 1.56 -0.88 -19.74
N TYR A 71 0.71 -1.32 -18.81
CA TYR A 71 -0.29 -2.36 -19.04
C TYR A 71 -1.68 -1.72 -19.14
N ASP A 72 -2.39 -1.97 -20.24
CA ASP A 72 -3.79 -1.50 -20.40
C ASP A 72 -4.83 -2.45 -19.76
N TYR A 73 -4.41 -3.66 -19.37
CA TYR A 73 -5.24 -4.67 -18.72
C TYR A 73 -4.37 -5.70 -17.98
N TYR A 74 -4.98 -6.44 -17.04
CA TYR A 74 -4.27 -7.41 -16.21
C TYR A 74 -3.64 -8.54 -17.06
N LYS A 75 -2.37 -8.82 -16.78
CA LYS A 75 -1.64 -9.99 -17.28
C LYS A 75 -0.77 -10.58 -16.17
N PRO A 76 -0.49 -11.90 -16.17
CA PRO A 76 0.33 -12.53 -15.13
C PRO A 76 1.75 -11.96 -15.00
N GLU A 77 2.31 -11.36 -16.05
CA GLU A 77 3.64 -10.73 -15.98
C GLU A 77 3.64 -9.46 -15.12
N ALA A 78 2.47 -8.87 -14.86
CA ALA A 78 2.33 -7.71 -13.99
C ALA A 78 2.36 -8.08 -12.50
N ASP A 79 2.18 -9.35 -12.13
CA ASP A 79 1.99 -9.79 -10.73
C ASP A 79 3.10 -9.28 -9.80
N ALA A 80 4.36 -9.49 -10.18
CA ALA A 80 5.51 -9.06 -9.38
C ALA A 80 5.63 -7.52 -9.30
N VAL A 81 5.29 -6.82 -10.37
CA VAL A 81 5.34 -5.35 -10.43
C VAL A 81 4.26 -4.75 -9.55
N LEU A 82 3.04 -5.30 -9.60
CA LEU A 82 1.91 -4.87 -8.80
C LEU A 82 2.12 -5.18 -7.30
N LEU A 83 2.71 -6.34 -6.98
CA LEU A 83 3.09 -6.66 -5.61
C LEU A 83 4.14 -5.68 -5.08
N ASN A 84 5.18 -5.39 -5.86
CA ASN A 84 6.20 -4.40 -5.46
C ASN A 84 5.58 -3.02 -5.25
N HIS A 85 4.71 -2.58 -6.16
CA HIS A 85 3.98 -1.33 -5.99
C HIS A 85 3.17 -1.33 -4.68
N PHE A 86 2.45 -2.41 -4.40
CA PHE A 86 1.67 -2.52 -3.18
C PHE A 86 2.53 -2.43 -1.92
N LEU A 87 3.66 -3.14 -1.88
CA LEU A 87 4.58 -3.13 -0.73
C LEU A 87 5.28 -1.77 -0.54
N ASP A 88 5.65 -1.09 -1.63
CA ASP A 88 6.42 0.15 -1.58
C ASP A 88 5.55 1.41 -1.43
N PHE A 89 4.30 1.36 -1.93
CA PHE A 89 3.39 2.50 -2.00
C PHE A 89 1.98 2.15 -1.51
N GLY A 90 1.38 1.08 -2.05
CA GLY A 90 -0.03 0.79 -1.83
C GLY A 90 -0.45 0.62 -0.37
N ILE A 91 0.40 0.02 0.47
CA ILE A 91 0.17 -0.09 1.92
C ILE A 91 0.01 1.31 2.54
N TRP A 92 0.93 2.22 2.22
CA TRP A 92 0.95 3.58 2.76
C TRP A 92 -0.18 4.45 2.22
N GLU A 93 -0.69 4.12 1.05
CA GLU A 93 -1.88 4.73 0.44
C GLU A 93 -3.20 4.10 0.92
N GLU A 94 -3.17 3.21 1.93
CA GLU A 94 -4.35 2.50 2.46
C GLU A 94 -5.09 1.67 1.39
N ARG A 95 -4.38 1.19 0.35
CA ARG A 95 -4.96 0.41 -0.75
C ARG A 95 -5.27 -1.04 -0.33
N GLN A 96 -6.29 -1.61 -0.97
CA GLN A 96 -6.77 -2.96 -0.71
C GLN A 96 -5.93 -4.00 -1.48
N PRO A 97 -5.33 -4.99 -0.80
CA PRO A 97 -4.58 -6.04 -1.48
C PRO A 97 -5.47 -7.09 -2.15
N ASN A 98 -6.72 -7.26 -1.67
CA ASN A 98 -7.67 -8.25 -2.16
C ASN A 98 -9.13 -7.82 -1.88
N ALA A 99 -10.10 -8.55 -2.44
CA ALA A 99 -11.54 -8.23 -2.32
C ALA A 99 -12.15 -8.41 -0.93
N ALA A 100 -11.49 -9.18 -0.06
CA ALA A 100 -11.96 -9.52 1.27
C ALA A 100 -11.36 -8.63 2.37
N PHE A 101 -10.48 -7.66 2.02
CA PHE A 101 -9.73 -6.89 3.00
C PHE A 101 -9.56 -5.41 2.66
N ALA A 102 -10.36 -4.58 3.31
CA ALA A 102 -10.25 -3.15 3.44
C ALA A 102 -9.63 -2.76 4.78
N ILE A 103 -8.41 -2.21 4.73
CA ILE A 103 -7.58 -1.88 5.89
C ILE A 103 -8.29 -0.93 6.86
N ASP A 104 -8.89 0.15 6.35
CA ASP A 104 -9.62 1.14 7.16
C ASP A 104 -10.84 0.55 7.85
N VAL A 105 -11.57 -0.33 7.14
CA VAL A 105 -12.74 -1.03 7.69
C VAL A 105 -12.29 -1.97 8.81
N TYR A 106 -11.24 -2.74 8.56
CA TYR A 106 -10.69 -3.67 9.53
C TYR A 106 -10.21 -2.95 10.79
N ALA A 107 -9.47 -1.85 10.63
CA ALA A 107 -8.94 -1.08 11.74
C ALA A 107 -10.05 -0.35 12.52
N THR A 108 -11.00 0.29 11.83
CA THR A 108 -12.05 1.07 12.49
C THR A 108 -13.03 0.19 13.27
N ARG A 109 -13.39 -0.98 12.73
CA ARG A 109 -14.48 -1.81 13.26
C ARG A 109 -14.03 -2.91 14.22
N ASN A 110 -12.74 -3.16 14.38
CA ASN A 110 -12.21 -4.04 15.42
C ASN A 110 -11.64 -3.20 16.57
N GLY A 111 -12.48 -2.91 17.58
CA GLY A 111 -12.11 -2.05 18.70
C GLY A 111 -10.93 -2.57 19.52
N ASP A 112 -10.77 -3.88 19.63
CA ASP A 112 -9.63 -4.53 20.30
C ASP A 112 -8.31 -4.26 19.56
N LEU A 113 -8.30 -4.41 18.23
CA LEU A 113 -7.13 -4.11 17.40
C LEU A 113 -6.82 -2.63 17.42
N ARG A 114 -7.85 -1.80 17.36
CA ARG A 114 -7.71 -0.35 17.44
C ARG A 114 -7.06 0.10 18.73
N GLN A 115 -7.48 -0.45 19.86
CA GLN A 115 -6.87 -0.17 21.14
C GLN A 115 -5.39 -0.59 21.18
N LYS A 116 -5.06 -1.72 20.55
CA LYS A 116 -3.71 -2.30 20.55
C LYS A 116 -2.74 -1.60 19.58
N TYR A 117 -3.21 -1.28 18.37
CA TYR A 117 -2.38 -0.84 17.25
C TYR A 117 -2.53 0.65 16.94
N GLY A 118 -3.67 1.27 17.25
CA GLY A 118 -3.90 2.68 16.95
C GLY A 118 -3.77 2.97 15.46
N ASP A 119 -2.80 3.82 15.11
CA ASP A 119 -2.46 4.25 13.75
C ASP A 119 -1.31 3.45 13.10
N ASP A 120 -0.88 2.33 13.71
CA ASP A 120 0.09 1.42 13.11
C ASP A 120 -0.56 0.55 12.02
N ILE A 121 -0.54 1.06 10.79
CA ILE A 121 -1.09 0.38 9.62
C ILE A 121 -0.47 -1.00 9.35
N ILE A 122 0.84 -1.16 9.61
CA ILE A 122 1.53 -2.43 9.32
C ILE A 122 1.06 -3.51 10.28
N ALA A 123 0.82 -3.17 11.55
CA ALA A 123 0.29 -4.11 12.52
C ALA A 123 -1.06 -4.71 12.10
N TYR A 124 -1.94 -3.95 11.44
CA TYR A 124 -3.21 -4.48 10.92
C TYR A 124 -3.03 -5.39 9.71
N TYR A 125 -2.16 -5.05 8.75
CA TYR A 125 -1.87 -5.92 7.62
C TYR A 125 -1.24 -7.25 8.07
N VAL A 126 -0.26 -7.17 8.97
CA VAL A 126 0.40 -8.34 9.56
C VAL A 126 -0.62 -9.20 10.30
N HIS A 127 -1.44 -8.60 11.17
CA HIS A 127 -2.45 -9.34 11.92
C HIS A 127 -3.49 -10.00 10.99
N TYR A 128 -3.97 -9.31 9.97
CA TYR A 128 -4.91 -9.91 9.02
C TYR A 128 -4.29 -11.08 8.26
N ALA A 129 -3.02 -10.98 7.89
CA ALA A 129 -2.31 -12.03 7.14
C ALA A 129 -1.90 -13.23 8.01
N SER A 130 -1.56 -13.04 9.28
CA SER A 130 -1.23 -14.14 10.20
C SER A 130 -2.47 -14.83 10.76
N GLU A 131 -3.54 -14.07 11.01
CA GLU A 131 -4.67 -14.51 11.84
C GLU A 131 -6.03 -14.23 11.20
N PRO A 132 -6.26 -14.52 9.90
CA PRO A 132 -7.53 -14.16 9.23
C PRO A 132 -8.76 -14.85 9.83
N LYS A 133 -8.55 -15.92 10.63
CA LYS A 133 -9.60 -16.81 11.17
C LYS A 133 -9.64 -16.90 12.70
N GLU A 134 -8.81 -16.16 13.44
CA GLU A 134 -8.65 -16.42 14.88
C GLU A 134 -9.90 -16.12 15.74
N ALA A 135 -10.88 -15.39 15.24
CA ALA A 135 -12.07 -15.05 16.00
C ALA A 135 -13.33 -15.04 15.11
N GLY A 136 -14.30 -15.93 15.40
CA GLY A 136 -15.59 -15.96 14.70
C GLY A 136 -16.46 -14.70 14.88
N TRP A 137 -16.00 -13.74 15.68
CA TRP A 137 -16.61 -12.44 15.93
C TRP A 137 -15.89 -11.27 15.22
N ARG A 138 -14.83 -11.55 14.44
CA ARG A 138 -14.20 -10.54 13.57
C ARG A 138 -15.21 -10.05 12.55
N VAL A 139 -15.12 -8.75 12.24
CA VAL A 139 -15.95 -8.13 11.20
C VAL A 139 -15.55 -8.63 9.82
N ILE A 140 -16.51 -8.61 8.88
CA ILE A 140 -16.20 -8.74 7.45
C ILE A 140 -15.54 -7.43 7.02
N PRO A 141 -14.22 -7.42 6.70
CA PRO A 141 -13.49 -6.17 6.45
C PRO A 141 -13.67 -5.73 5.02
N THR A 142 -14.90 -5.45 4.61
CA THR A 142 -15.20 -4.90 3.27
C THR A 142 -16.01 -3.63 3.40
N TRP A 143 -15.82 -2.71 2.45
CA TRP A 143 -16.59 -1.47 2.38
C TRP A 143 -18.09 -1.74 2.29
N ASN A 144 -18.49 -2.73 1.49
CA ASN A 144 -19.89 -3.12 1.32
C ASN A 144 -20.53 -3.59 2.63
N ASP A 145 -19.85 -4.43 3.43
CA ASP A 145 -20.39 -4.83 4.74
C ASP A 145 -20.46 -3.64 5.68
N ALA A 146 -19.41 -2.81 5.74
CA ALA A 146 -19.42 -1.60 6.55
C ALA A 146 -20.58 -0.65 6.18
N TYR A 147 -20.83 -0.47 4.88
CA TYR A 147 -21.91 0.38 4.38
C TYR A 147 -23.28 -0.22 4.72
N ALA A 148 -23.47 -1.52 4.50
CA ALA A 148 -24.70 -2.24 4.84
C ALA A 148 -25.02 -2.18 6.34
N LYS A 149 -24.00 -2.06 7.21
CA LYS A 149 -24.16 -1.88 8.65
C LYS A 149 -24.26 -0.42 9.09
N GLY A 150 -24.24 0.55 8.17
CA GLY A 150 -24.25 1.97 8.49
C GLY A 150 -23.03 2.43 9.30
N ALA A 151 -21.88 1.79 9.08
CA ALA A 151 -20.66 2.12 9.80
C ALA A 151 -19.96 3.35 9.18
N THR A 152 -19.58 4.30 10.04
CA THR A 152 -18.65 5.37 9.69
C THR A 152 -17.23 4.87 9.81
N ILE A 153 -16.46 4.97 8.73
CA ILE A 153 -15.09 4.47 8.65
C ILE A 153 -14.12 5.64 8.53
N TYR A 154 -12.99 5.54 9.22
CA TYR A 154 -11.90 6.50 9.16
C TYR A 154 -10.64 5.83 8.63
N SER A 155 -9.74 6.65 8.07
CA SER A 155 -8.37 6.23 7.76
C SER A 155 -7.69 5.68 9.02
N VAL A 156 -6.83 4.67 8.87
CA VAL A 156 -5.99 4.17 9.96
C VAL A 156 -5.20 5.29 10.62
N TYR A 157 -4.72 6.24 9.81
CA TYR A 157 -3.95 7.39 10.27
C TYR A 157 -4.73 8.37 11.14
N ASP A 158 -6.06 8.26 11.18
CA ASP A 158 -6.93 9.08 12.03
C ASP A 158 -7.29 8.42 13.38
N LEU A 159 -6.87 7.17 13.59
CA LEU A 159 -7.11 6.44 14.83
C LEU A 159 -6.17 6.90 15.95
N VAL A 160 -6.63 6.75 17.20
CA VAL A 160 -5.87 7.12 18.40
C VAL A 160 -5.44 5.86 19.15
N SER A 161 -4.13 5.70 19.35
CA SER A 161 -3.55 4.57 20.10
C SER A 161 -4.11 4.48 21.52
N GLY A 162 -4.36 3.26 22.00
CA GLY A 162 -4.96 2.99 23.30
C GLY A 162 -6.47 3.24 23.39
N SER A 163 -7.13 3.67 22.30
CA SER A 163 -8.57 3.94 22.28
C SER A 163 -9.34 2.96 21.40
N THR A 164 -10.54 2.59 21.83
CA THR A 164 -11.48 1.79 21.03
C THR A 164 -12.39 2.67 20.15
N THR A 165 -12.51 3.98 20.42
CA THR A 165 -13.50 4.87 19.78
C THR A 165 -12.96 6.25 19.39
N ALA A 166 -11.89 6.75 20.01
CA ALA A 166 -11.39 8.11 19.80
C ALA A 166 -10.67 8.30 18.45
N ILE A 167 -11.09 9.32 17.72
CA ILE A 167 -10.54 9.73 16.42
C ILE A 167 -9.80 11.06 16.59
N LYS A 168 -8.72 11.27 15.83
CA LYS A 168 -7.96 12.53 15.83
C LYS A 168 -8.87 13.71 15.47
N ALA A 169 -8.67 14.84 16.14
CA ALA A 169 -9.50 16.03 15.93
C ALA A 169 -9.41 16.53 14.48
N GLY A 170 -10.56 16.80 13.87
CA GLY A 170 -10.64 17.27 12.48
C GLY A 170 -10.56 16.17 11.41
N ALA A 171 -10.46 14.89 11.80
CA ALA A 171 -10.52 13.78 10.84
C ALA A 171 -11.86 13.74 10.10
N VAL A 172 -11.79 13.45 8.80
CA VAL A 172 -12.96 13.30 7.92
C VAL A 172 -13.13 11.81 7.63
N PRO A 173 -14.34 11.24 7.73
CA PRO A 173 -14.56 9.83 7.45
C PRO A 173 -14.37 9.52 5.97
N VAL A 174 -13.73 8.38 5.69
CA VAL A 174 -13.53 7.82 4.34
C VAL A 174 -14.80 7.13 3.83
N GLN A 175 -15.64 6.62 4.74
CA GLN A 175 -16.99 6.13 4.45
C GLN A 175 -17.97 6.63 5.51
N THR A 176 -19.18 6.95 5.09
CA THR A 176 -20.31 7.31 5.96
C THR A 176 -21.50 6.37 5.68
N PRO A 177 -22.55 6.38 6.51
CA PRO A 177 -23.78 5.61 6.22
C PRO A 177 -24.45 5.98 4.89
N THR A 178 -24.08 7.11 4.29
CA THR A 178 -24.66 7.65 3.05
C THR A 178 -23.68 7.66 1.87
N TYR A 179 -22.43 7.28 2.07
CA TYR A 179 -21.38 7.32 1.04
C TYR A 179 -20.35 6.25 1.31
N ALA A 180 -20.06 5.40 0.32
CA ALA A 180 -18.95 4.45 0.32
C ALA A 180 -17.97 4.78 -0.83
N PRO A 181 -16.65 4.56 -0.63
CA PRO A 181 -15.67 4.77 -1.68
C PRO A 181 -15.92 3.82 -2.85
N ASN A 182 -15.92 4.36 -4.07
CA ASN A 182 -15.98 3.55 -5.28
C ASN A 182 -14.58 3.00 -5.59
N LEU A 183 -14.42 1.68 -5.57
CA LEU A 183 -13.13 1.03 -5.83
C LEU A 183 -12.82 0.84 -7.31
N GLY A 184 -13.59 1.42 -8.23
CA GLY A 184 -13.41 1.19 -9.67
C GLY A 184 -13.77 -0.23 -10.13
N ILE A 185 -14.08 -1.13 -9.20
CA ILE A 185 -14.58 -2.46 -9.47
C ILE A 185 -16.07 -2.32 -9.79
N GLY A 186 -16.45 -2.55 -11.05
CA GLY A 186 -17.83 -2.78 -11.42
C GLY A 186 -18.35 -3.95 -10.59
N VAL A 187 -19.09 -3.64 -9.52
CA VAL A 187 -19.69 -4.63 -8.63
C VAL A 187 -20.75 -5.37 -9.44
N THR A 188 -20.38 -6.45 -10.12
CA THR A 188 -21.36 -7.46 -10.48
C THR A 188 -21.62 -8.26 -9.21
N ASN A 189 -22.64 -7.81 -8.47
CA ASN A 189 -23.31 -8.63 -7.47
C ASN A 189 -23.70 -9.95 -8.16
N ASN A 190 -23.14 -11.07 -7.70
CA ASN A 190 -23.71 -12.39 -7.85
C ASN A 190 -23.66 -13.08 -6.49
#